data_AF-A0A2V6YCW9-F1
#
_entry.id   AF-A0A2V6YCW9-F1
#
_cell.length_a   1.000
_cell.length_b   1.000
_cell.length_c   1.000
_cell.angle_alpha   90.00
_cell.angle_beta   90.00
_cell.angle_gamma   90.00
#
_symmetry.space_group_name_H-M   'P 1'
#
loop_
_entity.id
_entity.type
_entity.pdbx_description
1 polymer ?
#
loop_
_entity_poly.entity_id
_entity_poly.type
_entity_poly.pdbx_seq_one_letter_code
_entity_poly.pdbx_strand_id
1 'polypeptide(L)' 'MADVKSDRRQALELAIAQIERQFGKGSIMRLGAGGPLEEIAVIPTGALSLDLALGVGGLPRGRVTEIYGPESS' A
#
# COMPACT_ATOMS: atom_id res chain seq x y z
N MET A 1 -27.41 25.23 2.03
CA MET A 1 -27.23 23.96 1.29
C MET A 1 -25.94 23.34 1.79
N ALA A 2 -26.00 22.15 2.38
CA ALA A 2 -24.79 21.44 2.79
C ALA A 2 -23.87 21.28 1.57
N ASP A 3 -22.58 21.52 1.76
CA ASP A 3 -21.60 21.54 0.69
C ASP A 3 -21.45 20.12 0.12
N VAL A 4 -21.96 19.90 -1.09
CA VAL A 4 -21.98 18.59 -1.77
C VAL A 4 -20.58 17.94 -1.86
N LYS A 5 -19.51 18.75 -1.86
CA LYS A 5 -18.13 18.24 -1.79
C LYS A 5 -17.82 17.58 -0.45
N SER A 6 -18.36 18.08 0.65
CA SER A 6 -18.17 17.52 1.99
C SER A 6 -18.86 16.16 2.12
N ASP A 7 -20.12 16.06 1.71
CA ASP A 7 -20.91 14.82 1.80
C ASP A 7 -20.29 13.70 0.94
N ARG A 8 -19.85 14.05 -0.28
CA ARG A 8 -19.14 13.11 -1.15
C ARG A 8 -17.83 12.60 -0.53
N ARG A 9 -17.09 13.46 0.14
CA ARG A 9 -15.83 13.08 0.80
C ARG A 9 -16.08 12.19 2.00
N GLN A 10 -17.09 12.49 2.81
CA GLN A 10 -17.47 11.66 3.95
C GLN A 10 -17.94 10.27 3.52
N ALA A 11 -18.78 10.19 2.47
CA ALA A 11 -19.21 8.91 1.91
C ALA A 11 -18.03 8.09 1.38
N LEU A 12 -17.04 8.74 0.75
CA LEU A 12 -15.82 8.09 0.27
C LEU A 12 -15.00 7.49 1.42
N GLU A 13 -14.76 8.23 2.49
CA GLU A 13 -13.99 7.73 3.64
C GLU A 13 -14.69 6.57 4.35
N LEU A 14 -16.03 6.61 4.45
CA LEU A 14 -16.82 5.49 4.99
C LEU A 14 -16.68 4.22 4.13
N ALA A 15 -16.74 4.36 2.81
CA ALA A 15 -16.58 3.24 1.88
C ALA A 15 -15.18 2.63 1.97
N ILE A 16 -14.13 3.47 2.05
CA ILE A 16 -12.75 3.03 2.25
C ILE A 16 -12.62 2.21 3.54
N ALA A 17 -13.13 2.73 4.65
CA ALA A 17 -13.09 2.04 5.94
C ALA A 17 -13.86 0.71 5.93
N GLN A 18 -14.98 0.64 5.22
CA GLN A 18 -15.74 -0.59 5.06
C GLN A 18 -14.97 -1.67 4.29
N ILE A 19 -14.28 -1.29 3.21
CA ILE A 19 -13.46 -2.21 2.40
C ILE A 19 -12.30 -2.75 3.24
N GLU A 20 -11.56 -1.88 3.93
CA GLU A 20 -10.44 -2.31 4.79
C GLU A 20 -10.88 -3.27 5.90
N ARG A 21 -12.06 -3.04 6.49
CA ARG A 21 -12.58 -3.93 7.53
C ARG A 21 -12.95 -5.32 6.99
N GLN A 22 -13.49 -5.40 5.77
CA GLN A 22 -13.94 -6.66 5.18
C GLN A 22 -12.78 -7.47 4.59
N PHE A 23 -11.82 -6.82 3.95
CA PHE A 23 -10.77 -7.48 3.17
C PHE A 23 -9.37 -7.35 3.78
N GLY A 24 -9.26 -6.66 4.91
CA GLY A 24 -8.00 -6.42 5.61
C GLY A 24 -7.36 -5.08 5.22
N LYS A 25 -6.44 -4.61 6.07
CA LYS A 25 -5.61 -3.43 5.79
C LYS A 25 -4.83 -3.65 4.50
N GLY A 26 -4.66 -2.61 3.69
CA GLY A 26 -4.00 -2.75 2.38
C GLY A 26 -4.92 -3.03 1.20
N SER A 27 -6.19 -3.38 1.46
CA SER A 27 -7.15 -3.74 0.39
C SER A 27 -7.59 -2.56 -0.49
N ILE A 28 -7.49 -1.32 0.01
CA ILE A 28 -7.69 -0.10 -0.76
C ILE A 28 -6.73 0.99 -0.28
N MET A 29 -6.11 1.71 -1.22
CA MET A 29 -5.12 2.74 -0.88
C MET A 29 -5.15 3.87 -1.90
N ARG A 30 -4.68 5.04 -1.49
CA ARG A 30 -4.42 6.15 -2.41
C ARG A 30 -3.00 6.03 -2.95
N LEU A 31 -2.86 6.00 -4.28
CA LEU A 31 -1.54 6.02 -4.92
C LEU A 31 -0.79 7.29 -4.53
N GLY A 32 0.48 7.15 -4.12
CA GLY A 32 1.32 8.28 -3.72
C GLY A 32 1.01 8.85 -2.33
N ALA A 33 0.14 8.21 -1.53
CA ALA A 33 -0.12 8.64 -0.15
C ALA A 33 1.07 8.54 0.79
N GLY A 34 2.17 7.88 0.35
CA GLY A 34 3.47 7.89 1.01
C GLY A 34 3.42 7.43 2.46
N GLY A 35 3.65 6.13 2.71
CA GLY A 35 3.82 5.65 4.07
C GLY A 35 3.80 4.13 4.16
N PRO A 36 4.56 3.54 5.11
CA PRO A 36 4.43 2.13 5.43
C PRO A 36 3.04 1.88 5.99
N LEU A 37 2.36 0.86 5.46
CA LEU A 37 1.01 0.47 5.87
C LEU A 37 0.97 -0.09 7.30
N GLU A 38 2.13 -0.48 7.82
CA GLU A 38 2.39 -0.97 9.16
C GLU A 38 3.90 -1.17 9.32
N GLU A 39 4.40 -1.25 10.55
CA GLU A 39 5.74 -1.79 10.78
C GLU A 39 5.72 -3.29 10.46
N ILE A 40 6.25 -3.65 9.30
CA ILE A 40 6.37 -5.04 8.84
C ILE A 40 7.84 -5.41 8.90
N ALA A 41 8.16 -6.61 9.39
CA ALA A 41 9.52 -7.13 9.29
C ALA A 41 9.88 -7.34 7.81
N VAL A 42 11.02 -6.79 7.38
CA VAL A 42 11.49 -6.85 5.98
C VAL A 42 12.85 -7.51 5.86
N ILE A 43 13.17 -7.95 4.64
CA ILE A 43 14.49 -8.41 4.22
C ILE A 43 15.01 -7.40 3.18
N PRO A 44 16.16 -6.73 3.39
CA PRO A 44 16.72 -5.78 2.42
C PRO A 44 16.99 -6.46 1.08
N THR A 45 16.71 -5.77 -0.03
CA THR A 45 16.95 -6.30 -1.38
C THR A 45 18.42 -6.26 -1.80
N GLY A 46 19.23 -5.44 -1.11
CA GLY A 46 20.61 -5.15 -1.49
C GLY A 46 20.74 -4.01 -2.51
N ALA A 47 19.63 -3.45 -2.99
CA ALA A 47 19.58 -2.28 -3.84
C ALA A 47 18.80 -1.15 -3.15
N LEU A 48 19.51 -0.09 -2.73
CA LEU A 48 18.90 1.03 -2.00
C LEU A 48 17.72 1.67 -2.74
N SER A 49 17.84 1.81 -4.07
CA SER A 49 16.77 2.36 -4.90
C SER A 49 15.50 1.50 -4.84
N LEU A 50 15.64 0.18 -4.82
CA LEU A 50 14.52 -0.75 -4.75
C LEU A 50 13.90 -0.77 -3.34
N ASP A 51 14.73 -0.78 -2.30
CA ASP A 51 14.25 -0.72 -0.90
C ASP A 51 13.40 0.52 -0.65
N LEU A 52 13.82 1.68 -1.19
CA LEU A 52 13.04 2.92 -1.15
C LEU A 52 11.77 2.84 -2.00
N ALA A 53 11.85 2.28 -3.21
CA ALA A 53 10.71 2.15 -4.10
C ALA A 53 9.61 1.24 -3.55
N LEU A 54 9.97 0.20 -2.80
CA LEU A 54 9.03 -0.70 -2.11
C LEU A 54 8.27 0.01 -0.97
N GLY A 55 8.73 1.18 -0.50
CA GLY A 55 8.08 1.99 0.53
C GLY A 55 8.14 1.42 1.95
N VAL A 56 8.53 0.16 2.10
CA VAL A 56 8.71 -0.54 3.40
C VAL A 56 10.17 -0.89 3.69
N GLY A 57 11.10 -0.55 2.80
CA GLY A 57 12.54 -0.76 3.00
C GLY A 57 13.08 -2.15 2.63
N GLY A 58 12.28 -2.99 1.96
CA GLY A 58 12.71 -4.31 1.51
C GLY A 58 11.54 -5.27 1.24
N LEU A 59 11.84 -6.56 1.07
CA LEU A 59 10.83 -7.60 0.85
C LEU A 59 10.10 -7.95 2.16
N PRO A 60 8.75 -7.96 2.19
CA PRO A 60 7.99 -8.24 3.41
C PRO A 60 8.08 -9.72 3.81
N ARG A 61 8.39 -9.98 5.08
CA ARG A 61 8.44 -11.35 5.62
C ARG A 61 7.03 -11.95 5.71
N GLY A 62 6.95 -13.26 5.47
CA GLY A 62 5.69 -14.01 5.54
C GLY A 62 4.73 -13.73 4.38
N ARG A 63 5.22 -13.14 3.27
CA ARG A 63 4.47 -12.87 2.04
C ARG A 63 5.16 -13.51 0.84
N VAL A 64 4.37 -13.81 -0.19
CA VAL A 64 4.88 -14.27 -1.47
C VAL A 64 5.28 -13.05 -2.30
N THR A 65 6.48 -13.08 -2.86
CA THR A 65 7.01 -12.06 -3.78
C THR A 65 7.31 -12.74 -5.11
N GLU A 66 6.89 -12.12 -6.21
CA GLU A 66 7.20 -12.55 -7.57
C GLU A 66 8.23 -11.60 -8.19
N ILE A 67 9.30 -12.16 -8.76
CA ILE A 67 10.30 -11.45 -9.55
C ILE A 67 10.29 -12.10 -10.93
N TYR A 68 10.01 -11.32 -11.97
CA TYR A 68 9.95 -11.81 -13.34
C TYR A 68 10.74 -10.88 -14.27
N GLY A 69 11.26 -11.46 -15.35
CA GLY A 69 12.01 -10.73 -16.36
C GLY A 69 12.54 -11.68 -17.44
N PRO A 70 13.00 -11.15 -18.58
CA PRO A 70 13.78 -11.91 -19.55
C PRO A 70 15.03 -12.55 -18.93
N GLU A 71 15.59 -13.55 -19.61
CA GLU A 71 16.91 -14.07 -19.26
C GLU A 71 17.95 -12.93 -19.27
N SER A 72 18.81 -12.87 -18.25
CA SER A 72 19.83 -11.82 -18.05
C SER A 72 19.31 -10.41 -17.70
N SER A 73 18.19 -10.32 -16.96
CA SER A 73 17.68 -9.08 -16.35
C SER A 73 18.42 -8.66 -15.08
#